data_AF-A0AAN7V797-F1
#
_entry.id   AF-A0AAN7V797-F1
#
_cell.length_a   1.000
_cell.length_b   1.000
_cell.length_c   1.000
_cell.angle_alpha   90.00
_cell.angle_beta   90.00
_cell.angle_gamma   90.00
#
_symmetry.space_group_name_H-M   'P 1'
#
loop_
_entity.id
_entity.type
_entity.pdbx_description
1 polymer ?
#
loop_
_entity_poly.entity_id
_entity_poly.type
_entity_poly.pdbx_seq_one_letter_code
_entity_poly.pdbx_strand_id
1 'polypeptide(L)'
;MDSLYFAGIILLITVHGHKVVTLNADDIACCNEYNVRITTFIQWFDKKLLLPEHDPLVNKFAKCWLNRRGYVNSDGVMNESLYREWIRATTFRGIDTKSLTEADLQNKERSIDAIIPFCKDHAKFSDDDDYRIIFYNCVASKVYDIKQL
;
A
#
# COMPACT_ATOMS: atom_id res chain seq x y z
N MET A 1 22.67 -21.53 -9.47
CA MET A 1 22.05 -20.32 -10.05
C MET A 1 21.74 -19.42 -8.89
N ASP A 2 22.51 -18.33 -8.83
CA ASP A 2 22.73 -17.54 -7.65
C ASP A 2 21.50 -16.72 -7.26
N SER A 3 21.24 -16.70 -5.95
CA SER A 3 20.19 -15.94 -5.30
C SER A 3 20.54 -14.46 -5.36
N LEU A 4 19.80 -13.67 -6.15
CA LEU A 4 19.91 -12.22 -6.20
C LEU A 4 19.20 -11.61 -4.98
N TYR A 5 19.98 -11.38 -3.92
CA TYR A 5 19.61 -10.51 -2.82
C TYR A 5 19.49 -9.06 -3.33
N PHE A 6 18.27 -8.61 -3.63
CA PHE A 6 18.00 -7.18 -3.70
C PHE A 6 17.95 -6.63 -2.27
N ALA A 7 19.11 -6.28 -1.73
CA ALA A 7 19.20 -5.35 -0.62
C ALA A 7 18.62 -4.01 -1.11
N GLY A 8 17.32 -3.82 -0.89
CA GLY A 8 16.57 -2.66 -1.35
C GLY A 8 17.24 -1.37 -0.86
N ILE A 9 17.51 -0.46 -1.79
CA ILE A 9 17.93 0.90 -1.45
C ILE A 9 16.78 1.53 -0.69
N ILE A 10 16.96 1.71 0.61
CA ILE A 10 16.09 2.52 1.46
C ILE A 10 16.62 3.95 1.37
N LEU A 11 15.98 4.79 0.56
CA LEU A 11 16.26 6.22 0.58
C LEU A 11 15.35 6.86 1.63
N LEU A 12 15.95 7.33 2.73
CA LEU A 12 15.26 8.13 3.73
C LEU A 12 15.24 9.58 3.24
N ILE A 13 14.04 10.09 2.95
CA ILE A 13 13.87 11.50 2.59
C ILE A 13 13.22 12.24 3.75
N THR A 14 13.86 13.33 4.15
CA THR A 14 13.28 14.35 5.03
C THR A 14 12.69 15.45 4.17
N VAL A 15 11.36 15.53 4.12
CA VAL A 15 10.67 16.69 3.52
C VAL A 15 10.46 17.74 4.62
N HIS A 16 10.63 19.03 4.30
CA HIS A 16 10.41 20.15 5.24
C HIS A 16 9.11 19.93 6.03
N GLY A 17 9.21 19.75 7.35
CA GLY A 17 8.08 19.40 8.23
C GLY A 17 8.11 18.01 8.88
N HIS A 18 9.29 17.38 9.05
CA HIS A 18 9.50 16.16 9.87
C HIS A 18 8.88 14.85 9.33
N LYS A 19 8.36 14.80 8.10
CA LYS A 19 7.91 13.54 7.49
C LYS A 19 9.13 12.76 6.98
N VAL A 20 9.53 11.72 7.70
CA VAL A 20 10.52 10.73 7.23
C VAL A 20 9.79 9.68 6.42
N VAL A 21 10.07 9.62 5.11
CA VAL A 21 9.53 8.59 4.23
C VAL A 21 10.64 7.66 3.81
N THR A 22 10.39 6.36 3.96
CA THR A 22 11.21 5.30 3.40
C THR A 22 10.75 5.03 1.98
N LEU A 23 11.59 5.35 1.01
CA LEU A 23 11.39 4.97 -0.38
C LEU A 23 12.15 3.68 -0.68
N ASN A 24 11.54 2.81 -1.47
CA ASN A 24 12.21 1.66 -2.05
C ASN A 24 12.58 1.91 -3.53
N ALA A 25 13.30 0.96 -4.13
CA ALA A 25 13.74 1.05 -5.53
C ALA A 25 12.55 1.14 -6.51
N ASP A 26 11.42 0.48 -6.19
CA ASP A 26 10.22 0.50 -7.04
C ASP A 26 9.57 1.88 -7.06
N ASP A 27 9.54 2.58 -5.92
CA ASP A 27 9.03 3.95 -5.79
C ASP A 27 9.81 4.89 -6.72
N ILE A 28 11.15 4.79 -6.67
CA ILE A 28 12.06 5.60 -7.49
C ILE A 28 11.91 5.25 -8.98
N ALA A 29 11.83 3.96 -9.31
CA ALA A 29 11.66 3.51 -10.68
C ALA A 29 10.37 4.04 -11.31
N CYS A 30 9.23 3.93 -10.60
CA CYS A 30 7.96 4.45 -11.08
C CYS A 30 7.92 5.98 -11.14
N CYS A 31 8.57 6.67 -10.20
CA CYS A 31 8.72 8.12 -10.29
C CYS A 31 9.48 8.53 -11.55
N ASN A 32 10.59 7.85 -11.85
CA ASN A 32 11.39 8.13 -13.04
C ASN A 32 10.64 7.82 -14.34
N GLU A 33 9.93 6.68 -14.40
CA GLU A 33 9.17 6.24 -15.58
C GLU A 33 8.11 7.25 -16.02
N TYR A 34 7.46 7.92 -15.06
CA TYR A 34 6.43 8.92 -15.33
C TYR A 34 6.86 10.37 -15.06
N ASN A 35 8.16 10.62 -14.89
CA ASN A 35 8.72 11.94 -14.62
C ASN A 35 8.06 12.66 -13.43
N VAL A 36 7.70 11.88 -12.39
CA VAL A 36 7.14 12.38 -11.14
C VAL A 36 8.27 12.77 -10.21
N ARG A 37 8.24 14.00 -9.71
CA ARG A 37 9.18 14.41 -8.66
C ARG A 37 8.90 13.60 -7.39
N ILE A 38 9.95 13.03 -6.79
CA ILE A 38 9.83 12.25 -5.55
C ILE A 38 9.09 13.02 -4.43
N THR A 39 9.29 14.33 -4.35
CA THR A 39 8.57 15.19 -3.39
C THR A 39 7.06 15.21 -3.63
N THR A 40 6.63 15.21 -4.90
CA THR A 40 5.21 15.15 -5.29
C THR A 40 4.63 13.79 -4.95
N PHE A 41 5.37 12.70 -5.24
CA PHE A 41 4.98 11.35 -4.81
C PHE A 41 4.75 11.28 -3.29
N ILE A 42 5.68 11.79 -2.48
CA ILE A 42 5.55 11.79 -1.01
C ILE A 42 4.30 12.55 -0.53
N GLN A 43 3.88 13.57 -1.28
CA GLN A 43 2.70 14.38 -0.97
C GLN A 43 1.38 13.72 -1.37
N TRP A 44 1.37 12.79 -2.32
CA TRP A 44 0.16 12.06 -2.69
C TRP A 44 -0.39 11.22 -1.54
N PHE A 45 0.48 10.65 -0.72
CA PHE A 45 0.06 9.83 0.42
C PHE A 45 -0.25 10.71 1.63
N ASP A 46 -1.52 10.70 2.03
CA ASP A 46 -1.97 11.30 3.29
C ASP A 46 -1.55 10.44 4.51
N LYS A 47 -2.04 10.81 5.71
CA LYS A 47 -1.76 10.05 6.94
C LYS A 47 -2.36 8.63 6.95
N LYS A 48 -3.37 8.38 6.11
CA LYS A 48 -4.04 7.10 5.91
C LYS A 48 -3.43 6.29 4.76
N LEU A 49 -2.38 6.81 4.11
CA LEU A 49 -1.75 6.25 2.92
C LEU A 49 -2.68 6.21 1.69
N LEU A 50 -3.68 7.08 1.63
CA LEU A 50 -4.57 7.19 0.48
C LEU A 50 -3.90 7.94 -0.67
N LEU A 51 -4.19 7.52 -1.90
CA LEU A 51 -3.79 8.18 -3.14
C LEU A 51 -4.94 9.04 -3.68
N PRO A 52 -4.64 10.18 -4.35
CA PRO A 52 -5.67 10.94 -5.07
C PRO A 52 -6.34 10.09 -6.15
N GLU A 53 -7.66 10.08 -6.16
CA GLU A 53 -8.47 9.41 -7.19
C GLU A 53 -8.66 10.32 -8.40
N HIS A 54 -8.86 9.71 -9.57
CA HIS A 54 -9.14 10.39 -10.85
C HIS A 54 -8.05 11.36 -11.36
N ASP A 55 -6.84 11.32 -10.80
CA ASP A 55 -5.67 12.00 -11.37
C ASP A 55 -4.96 11.03 -12.35
N PRO A 56 -4.91 11.35 -13.66
CA PRO A 56 -4.31 10.44 -14.65
C PRO A 56 -2.83 10.12 -14.41
N LEU A 57 -2.08 11.04 -13.80
CA LEU A 57 -0.66 10.82 -13.47
C LEU A 57 -0.54 9.89 -12.26
N VAL A 58 -1.39 10.06 -11.25
CA VAL A 58 -1.48 9.15 -10.11
C VAL A 58 -1.89 7.75 -10.57
N ASN A 59 -2.86 7.64 -11.48
CA ASN A 59 -3.30 6.37 -12.05
C ASN A 59 -2.15 5.62 -12.74
N LYS A 60 -1.37 6.31 -13.58
CA LYS A 60 -0.17 5.73 -14.21
C LYS A 60 0.85 5.29 -13.18
N PHE A 61 1.16 6.16 -12.22
CA PHE A 61 2.10 5.84 -11.15
C PHE A 61 1.66 4.62 -10.35
N ALA A 62 0.41 4.59 -9.87
CA ALA A 62 -0.11 3.51 -9.03
C ALA A 62 -0.10 2.17 -9.77
N LYS A 63 -0.39 2.15 -11.07
CA LYS A 63 -0.28 0.95 -11.91
C LYS A 63 1.15 0.41 -11.92
N CYS A 64 2.15 1.24 -12.20
CA CYS A 64 3.55 0.83 -12.11
C CYS A 64 3.92 0.34 -10.72
N TRP A 65 3.53 1.11 -9.70
CA TRP A 65 3.90 0.86 -8.31
C TRP A 65 3.35 -0.47 -7.79
N LEU A 66 2.07 -0.74 -8.05
CA LEU A 66 1.42 -2.00 -7.67
C LEU A 66 2.01 -3.20 -8.44
N ASN A 67 2.32 -3.02 -9.73
CA ASN A 67 2.91 -4.07 -10.54
C ASN A 67 4.33 -4.44 -10.08
N ARG A 68 5.19 -3.44 -9.85
CA ARG A 68 6.59 -3.66 -9.43
C ARG A 68 6.68 -4.30 -8.05
N ARG A 69 5.76 -3.97 -7.15
CA ARG A 69 5.65 -4.58 -5.82
C ARG A 69 4.97 -5.95 -5.83
N GLY A 70 4.52 -6.44 -6.99
CA GLY A 70 3.89 -7.76 -7.15
C GLY A 70 2.46 -7.85 -6.62
N TYR A 71 1.86 -6.74 -6.18
CA TYR A 71 0.47 -6.68 -5.73
C TYR A 71 -0.52 -6.95 -6.86
N VAL A 72 -0.10 -6.70 -8.10
CA VAL A 72 -0.85 -6.99 -9.31
C VAL A 72 0.14 -7.58 -10.33
N ASN A 73 -0.25 -8.65 -11.02
CA ASN A 73 0.59 -9.26 -12.05
C ASN A 73 0.45 -8.54 -13.41
N SER A 74 1.17 -8.99 -14.44
CA SER A 74 1.12 -8.43 -15.80
C SER A 74 -0.28 -8.45 -16.42
N ASP A 75 -1.10 -9.43 -16.03
CA ASP A 75 -2.46 -9.63 -16.53
C ASP A 75 -3.49 -8.80 -15.75
N GLY A 76 -3.04 -8.01 -14.77
CA GLY A 76 -3.93 -7.21 -13.93
C GLY A 76 -4.58 -7.96 -12.78
N VAL A 77 -4.18 -9.22 -12.54
CA VAL A 77 -4.69 -10.05 -11.45
C VAL A 77 -4.00 -9.69 -10.14
N MET A 78 -4.81 -9.43 -9.13
CA MET A 78 -4.36 -9.10 -7.78
C MET A 78 -3.70 -10.28 -7.08
N ASN A 79 -2.56 -10.04 -6.42
CA ASN A 79 -1.93 -10.99 -5.52
C ASN A 79 -2.46 -10.80 -4.09
N GLU A 80 -3.53 -11.54 -3.75
CA GLU A 80 -4.14 -11.45 -2.42
C GLU A 80 -3.18 -11.80 -1.28
N SER A 81 -2.26 -12.76 -1.49
CA SER A 81 -1.32 -13.17 -0.42
C SER A 81 -0.43 -12.01 -0.01
N LEU A 82 0.18 -11.33 -0.98
CA LEU A 82 1.02 -10.16 -0.71
C LEU A 82 0.21 -9.01 -0.09
N TYR A 83 -1.04 -8.82 -0.50
CA TYR A 83 -1.92 -7.85 0.16
C TYR A 83 -2.19 -8.23 1.62
N ARG A 84 -2.49 -9.50 1.94
CA ARG A 84 -2.70 -9.95 3.32
C ARG A 84 -1.46 -9.75 4.18
N GLU A 85 -0.29 -10.08 3.66
CA GLU A 85 0.99 -9.84 4.33
C GLU A 85 1.19 -8.36 4.64
N TRP A 86 0.98 -7.49 3.65
CA TRP A 86 1.08 -6.04 3.84
C TRP A 86 0.06 -5.49 4.84
N ILE A 87 -1.20 -5.90 4.75
CA ILE A 87 -2.29 -5.51 5.67
C ILE A 87 -1.92 -5.89 7.10
N ARG A 88 -1.47 -7.12 7.32
CA ARG A 88 -1.07 -7.62 8.64
C ARG A 88 0.13 -6.86 9.17
N ALA A 89 1.19 -6.76 8.38
CA ALA A 89 2.41 -6.06 8.77
C ALA A 89 2.15 -4.59 9.12
N THR A 90 1.26 -3.92 8.36
CA THR A 90 0.94 -2.50 8.57
C THR A 90 0.03 -2.29 9.78
N THR A 91 -0.98 -3.14 9.97
CA THR A 91 -1.90 -3.10 11.12
C THR A 91 -1.15 -3.23 12.45
N PHE A 92 -0.19 -4.16 12.52
CA PHE A 92 0.59 -4.40 13.74
C PHE A 92 1.89 -3.58 13.83
N ARG A 93 2.16 -2.69 12.86
CA ARG A 93 3.40 -1.91 12.83
C ARG A 93 3.49 -0.99 14.05
N GLY A 94 4.51 -1.22 14.88
CA GLY A 94 4.78 -0.45 16.08
C GLY A 94 3.93 -0.85 17.29
N ILE A 95 3.18 -1.96 17.18
CA ILE A 95 2.44 -2.57 18.30
C ILE A 95 3.28 -3.73 18.83
N ASP A 96 3.51 -3.79 20.14
CA ASP A 96 4.02 -5.01 20.76
C ASP A 96 2.88 -6.02 20.86
N THR A 97 2.88 -7.04 19.99
CA THR A 97 1.79 -8.04 19.98
C THR A 97 1.71 -8.82 21.29
N LYS A 98 2.77 -8.87 22.09
CA LYS A 98 2.75 -9.52 23.42
C LYS A 98 2.02 -8.68 24.47
N SER A 99 1.82 -7.39 24.22
CA SER A 99 1.06 -6.52 25.11
C SER A 99 -0.45 -6.54 24.83
N LEU A 100 -0.89 -7.23 23.77
CA LEU A 100 -2.30 -7.38 23.43
C LEU A 100 -2.91 -8.57 24.17
N THR A 101 -4.20 -8.46 24.51
CA THR A 101 -4.95 -9.63 24.95
C THR A 101 -5.23 -10.55 23.77
N GLU A 102 -5.44 -11.85 24.03
CA GLU A 102 -5.85 -12.81 23.00
C GLU A 102 -7.13 -12.36 22.28
N ALA A 103 -8.07 -11.76 23.02
CA ALA A 103 -9.31 -11.24 22.44
C ALA A 103 -9.05 -10.07 21.47
N ASP A 104 -8.14 -9.15 21.81
CA ASP A 104 -7.78 -8.03 20.94
C ASP A 104 -7.06 -8.51 19.68
N LEU A 105 -6.15 -9.47 19.83
CA LEU A 105 -5.46 -10.10 18.70
C LEU A 105 -6.47 -10.76 17.76
N GLN A 106 -7.36 -11.60 18.29
CA GLN A 106 -8.40 -12.27 17.50
C GLN A 106 -9.36 -11.30 16.82
N ASN A 107 -9.73 -10.20 17.50
CA ASN A 107 -10.58 -9.18 16.91
C ASN A 107 -9.88 -8.47 15.74
N LYS A 108 -8.61 -8.09 15.90
CA LYS A 108 -7.82 -7.47 14.83
C LYS A 108 -7.62 -8.42 13.65
N GLU A 109 -7.28 -9.69 13.89
CA GLU A 109 -7.13 -10.71 12.83
C GLU A 109 -8.45 -10.91 12.06
N ARG A 110 -9.59 -11.01 12.76
CA ARG A 110 -10.91 -11.10 12.12
C ARG A 110 -11.21 -9.89 11.24
N SER A 111 -10.88 -8.69 11.72
CA SER A 111 -11.03 -7.47 10.93
C SER A 111 -10.11 -7.46 9.71
N ILE A 112 -8.86 -7.91 9.85
CA ILE A 112 -7.89 -8.04 8.74
C ILE A 112 -8.41 -8.97 7.65
N ASP A 113 -8.92 -10.15 8.02
CA ASP A 113 -9.41 -11.15 7.07
C ASP A 113 -10.59 -10.66 6.24
N ALA A 114 -11.39 -9.75 6.79
CA ALA A 114 -12.54 -9.15 6.13
C ALA A 114 -12.19 -8.02 5.14
N ILE A 115 -10.97 -7.47 5.17
CA ILE A 115 -10.63 -6.28 4.36
C ILE A 115 -10.68 -6.57 2.86
N ILE A 116 -9.96 -7.58 2.38
CA ILE A 116 -9.87 -7.89 0.94
C ILE A 116 -11.25 -8.17 0.33
N PRO A 117 -12.09 -9.09 0.88
CA PRO A 117 -13.40 -9.35 0.27
C PRO A 117 -14.28 -8.10 0.28
N PHE A 118 -14.25 -7.30 1.36
CA PHE A 118 -14.99 -6.04 1.43
C PHE A 118 -14.53 -5.05 0.35
N CYS A 119 -13.22 -4.84 0.20
CA CYS A 119 -12.70 -3.87 -0.76
C CYS A 119 -12.82 -4.32 -2.21
N LYS A 120 -12.80 -5.63 -2.48
CA LYS A 120 -13.16 -6.17 -3.80
C LYS A 120 -14.61 -5.85 -4.15
N ASP A 121 -15.51 -6.05 -3.19
CA ASP A 121 -16.93 -5.75 -3.38
C ASP A 121 -17.18 -4.25 -3.60
N HIS A 122 -16.44 -3.41 -2.88
CA HIS A 122 -16.50 -1.96 -3.02
C HIS A 122 -16.00 -1.47 -4.39
N ALA A 123 -14.89 -2.04 -4.88
CA ALA A 123 -14.27 -1.63 -6.12
C ALA A 123 -14.95 -2.21 -7.38
N LYS A 124 -15.82 -3.23 -7.27
CA LYS A 124 -16.36 -3.97 -8.43
C LYS A 124 -17.17 -3.15 -9.45
N PHE A 125 -17.51 -1.90 -9.13
CA PHE A 125 -18.31 -1.00 -9.99
C PHE A 125 -17.50 0.11 -10.65
N SER A 126 -16.18 0.17 -10.43
CA SER A 126 -15.34 1.17 -11.09
C SER A 126 -14.88 0.70 -12.46
N ASP A 127 -14.61 1.64 -13.35
CA ASP A 127 -13.91 1.36 -14.61
C ASP A 127 -12.57 0.64 -14.33
N ASP A 128 -12.16 -0.25 -15.25
CA ASP A 128 -10.98 -1.12 -15.10
C ASP A 128 -9.69 -0.35 -14.73
N ASP A 129 -9.60 0.91 -15.18
CA ASP A 129 -8.44 1.76 -14.95
C ASP A 129 -8.35 2.33 -13.52
N ASP A 130 -9.49 2.56 -12.87
CA ASP A 130 -9.59 3.13 -11.52
C ASP A 130 -9.75 2.06 -10.43
N TYR A 131 -10.17 0.85 -10.80
CA TYR A 131 -10.37 -0.30 -9.90
C TYR A 131 -9.21 -0.52 -8.93
N ARG A 132 -7.97 -0.41 -9.41
CA ARG A 132 -6.78 -0.71 -8.61
C ARG A 132 -6.55 0.32 -7.52
N ILE A 133 -6.77 1.60 -7.81
CA ILE A 133 -6.60 2.67 -6.82
C ILE A 133 -7.76 2.66 -5.83
N ILE A 134 -9.00 2.48 -6.31
CA ILE A 134 -10.17 2.39 -5.44
C ILE A 134 -10.03 1.21 -4.47
N PHE A 135 -9.59 0.05 -4.98
CA PHE A 135 -9.28 -1.10 -4.14
C PHE A 135 -8.17 -0.77 -3.12
N TYR A 136 -7.03 -0.25 -3.58
CA TYR A 136 -5.91 0.11 -2.71
C TYR A 136 -6.32 1.11 -1.60
N ASN A 137 -7.01 2.19 -1.97
CA ASN A 137 -7.49 3.23 -1.05
C ASN A 137 -8.47 2.65 -0.02
N CYS A 138 -9.37 1.77 -0.45
CA CYS A 138 -10.26 1.06 0.47
C CYS A 138 -9.46 0.25 1.49
N VAL A 139 -8.47 -0.54 1.04
CA VAL A 139 -7.63 -1.36 1.94
C VAL A 139 -6.85 -0.47 2.92
N ALA A 140 -6.19 0.57 2.40
CA ALA A 140 -5.41 1.52 3.21
C ALA A 140 -6.27 2.21 4.27
N SER A 141 -7.49 2.64 3.92
CA SER A 141 -8.44 3.21 4.89
C SER A 141 -8.80 2.20 5.99
N LYS A 142 -9.12 0.95 5.63
CA LYS A 142 -9.48 -0.08 6.63
C LYS A 142 -8.32 -0.44 7.55
N VAL A 143 -7.11 -0.53 7.02
CA VAL A 143 -5.89 -0.74 7.82
C VAL A 143 -5.71 0.40 8.83
N TYR A 144 -5.88 1.65 8.38
CA TYR A 144 -5.80 2.80 9.26
C TYR A 144 -6.83 2.72 10.40
N ASP A 145 -8.08 2.39 10.08
CA ASP A 145 -9.16 2.28 11.06
C ASP A 145 -8.86 1.19 12.11
N ILE A 146 -8.39 0.00 11.71
CA ILE A 146 -8.04 -1.08 12.64
C ILE A 146 -6.84 -0.70 13.53
N LYS A 147 -5.90 0.07 13.00
CA LYS A 147 -4.74 0.54 13.78
C LYS A 147 -5.13 1.51 14.90
N GLN A 148 -6.27 2.20 14.78
CA GLN A 148 -6.79 3.09 15.83
C GLN A 148 -7.62 2.37 16.89
N LEU A 149 -8.02 1.11 16.66
CA LEU A 149 -8.66 0.25 17.66
C LEU A 149 -7.67 -0.19 18.73
#